data_AF-A0A531LLX1-F1
#
_entry.id   AF-A0A531LLX1-F1
#
_cell.length_a   1.000
_cell.length_b   1.000
_cell.length_c   1.000
_cell.angle_alpha   90.00
_cell.angle_beta   90.00
_cell.angle_gamma   90.00
#
_symmetry.space_group_name_H-M   'P 1'
#
loop_
_entity.id
_entity.type
_entity.pdbx_description
1 polymer ?
#
loop_
_entity_poly.entity_id
_entity_poly.type
_entity_poly.pdbx_seq_one_letter_code
_entity_poly.pdbx_strand_id
1 'polypeptide(L)'
;MKRDDDDNRLYGMEIMNWDLSDLDLLVLSACETARGEETFVGGLRGLPTAINIAGAKRSLLTLWPVDDAGTAAFMTGFYGQLASGQTYS
;
A
#
# COMPACT_ATOMS: atom_id res chain seq x y z
N MET A 1 -2.60 20.45 9.81
CA MET A 1 -3.51 19.38 10.31
C MET A 1 -2.74 18.68 11.41
N LYS A 2 -3.22 18.73 12.66
CA LYS A 2 -2.56 18.06 13.80
C LYS A 2 -2.68 16.55 13.58
N ARG A 3 -1.59 15.80 13.76
CA ARG A 3 -1.64 14.35 13.97
C ARG A 3 -2.40 14.11 15.27
N ASP A 4 -3.59 13.51 15.19
CA ASP A 4 -4.21 12.87 16.34
C ASP A 4 -3.73 11.41 16.30
N ASP A 5 -2.60 11.13 16.93
CA ASP A 5 -1.90 9.84 16.84
C ASP A 5 -2.64 8.65 17.53
N ASP A 6 -3.90 8.81 17.95
CA ASP A 6 -4.61 7.87 18.85
C ASP A 6 -5.99 7.36 18.35
N ASP A 7 -6.40 7.60 17.09
CA ASP A 7 -7.74 7.20 16.62
C ASP A 7 -7.81 5.83 15.91
N ASN A 8 -6.69 5.09 15.83
CA ASN A 8 -6.54 3.82 15.10
C ASN A 8 -6.92 3.90 13.60
N ARG A 9 -6.88 5.09 13.00
CA ARG A 9 -7.19 5.30 11.59
C ARG A 9 -5.97 5.92 10.91
N LEU A 10 -5.81 5.59 9.63
CA LEU A 10 -4.81 6.22 8.78
C LEU A 10 -5.51 6.71 7.53
N TYR A 11 -5.57 8.02 7.35
CA TYR A 11 -6.18 8.64 6.19
C TYR A 11 -5.16 8.78 5.06
N GLY A 12 -5.62 8.64 3.81
CA GLY A 12 -4.76 8.89 2.64
C GLY A 12 -4.13 10.29 2.63
N MET A 13 -4.82 11.29 3.19
CA MET A 13 -4.27 12.64 3.34
C MET A 13 -3.10 12.73 4.32
N GLU A 14 -3.05 11.85 5.31
CA GLU A 14 -1.92 11.77 6.22
C GLU A 14 -0.73 11.08 5.55
N ILE A 15 -0.99 9.99 4.82
CA ILE A 15 0.02 9.28 4.03
C ILE A 15 0.68 10.24 3.03
N MET A 16 -0.08 11.11 2.36
CA MET A 16 0.46 12.10 1.42
C MET A 16 1.50 13.05 2.05
N ASN A 17 1.49 13.22 3.37
CA ASN A 17 2.46 14.06 4.09
C ASN A 17 3.61 13.26 4.69
N TRP A 18 3.66 11.94 4.48
CA TRP A 18 4.77 11.11 4.91
C TRP A 18 5.90 11.17 3.89
N ASP A 19 7.13 11.03 4.37
CA ASP A 19 8.29 10.81 3.52
C ASP A 19 8.57 9.30 3.44
N LEU A 20 8.16 8.69 2.33
CA LEU A 20 8.40 7.29 2.01
C LEU A 20 9.47 7.13 0.92
N SER A 21 10.24 8.18 0.62
CA SER A 21 11.24 8.16 -0.46
C SER A 21 12.38 7.15 -0.22
N ASP A 22 12.71 6.88 1.04
CA ASP A 22 13.68 5.85 1.45
C ASP A 22 13.08 4.45 1.57
N LEU A 23 11.76 4.30 1.41
CA LEU A 23 11.08 3.01 1.50
C LEU A 23 11.10 2.27 0.15
N ASP A 24 11.74 1.12 0.12
CA ASP A 24 11.83 0.30 -1.10
C ASP A 24 10.50 -0.40 -1.45
N LEU A 25 9.73 -0.82 -0.44
CA LEU A 25 8.47 -1.53 -0.62
C LEU A 25 7.47 -1.23 0.50
N LEU A 26 6.28 -0.78 0.12
CA LEU A 26 5.10 -0.69 0.98
C LEU A 26 4.13 -1.83 0.70
N VAL A 27 3.57 -2.46 1.73
CA VAL A 27 2.62 -3.58 1.56
C VAL A 27 1.36 -3.33 2.37
N LEU A 28 0.18 -3.39 1.73
CA LEU A 28 -1.12 -3.33 2.39
C LEU A 28 -1.91 -4.62 2.11
N SER A 29 -2.01 -5.50 3.11
CA SER A 29 -2.60 -6.84 2.99
C SER A 29 -4.11 -6.92 3.27
N ALA A 30 -4.81 -5.79 3.24
CA ALA A 30 -6.27 -5.76 3.37
C ALA A 30 -6.94 -5.87 1.99
N CYS A 31 -8.25 -6.07 1.95
CA CYS A 31 -9.03 -6.07 0.72
C CYS A 31 -9.03 -4.68 0.05
N GLU A 32 -9.01 -4.68 -1.28
CA GLU A 32 -9.28 -3.50 -2.11
C GLU A 32 -8.36 -2.27 -1.88
N THR A 33 -7.15 -2.47 -1.38
CA THR A 33 -6.20 -1.38 -1.07
C THR A 33 -5.62 -0.69 -2.31
N ALA A 34 -5.71 -1.35 -3.47
CA ALA A 34 -5.36 -0.80 -4.78
C ALA A 34 -6.53 -0.09 -5.47
N ARG A 35 -7.75 -0.14 -4.91
CA ARG A 35 -8.90 0.54 -5.50
C ARG A 35 -8.79 2.04 -5.32
N GLY A 36 -9.24 2.76 -6.33
CA GLY A 36 -9.35 4.21 -6.32
C GLY A 36 -10.47 4.64 -7.25
N GLU A 37 -10.81 5.91 -7.18
CA GLU A 37 -11.75 6.56 -8.08
C GLU A 37 -11.01 7.13 -9.27
N GLU A 38 -11.50 6.86 -10.48
CA GLU A 38 -11.00 7.51 -11.67
C GLU A 38 -11.41 8.99 -11.66
N THR A 39 -10.44 9.85 -11.90
CA THR A 39 -10.65 11.30 -12.00
C THR A 39 -10.93 11.69 -13.44
N PHE A 40 -11.63 12.81 -13.63
CA PHE A 40 -11.96 13.35 -14.96
C PHE A 40 -10.75 13.56 -15.89
N VAL A 41 -9.55 13.75 -15.32
CA VAL A 41 -8.29 13.96 -16.05
C VAL A 41 -7.47 12.68 -16.25
N GLY A 42 -8.07 11.49 -16.04
CA GLY A 42 -7.42 10.19 -16.26
C GLY A 42 -6.42 9.78 -15.16
N GLY A 43 -6.45 10.46 -14.01
CA GLY A 43 -5.69 10.04 -12.82
C GLY A 43 -6.53 9.13 -11.91
N LEU A 44 -5.87 8.32 -11.10
CA LEU A 44 -6.53 7.59 -10.00
C LEU A 44 -6.51 8.48 -8.75
N ARG A 45 -7.58 8.46 -7.95
CA ARG A 45 -7.65 9.08 -6.61
C ARG A 45 -7.88 7.99 -5.57
N GLY A 46 -7.08 7.96 -4.51
CA GLY A 46 -7.24 7.00 -3.42
C GLY A 46 -5.92 6.72 -2.72
N LEU A 47 -5.86 5.59 -1.99
CA LEU A 47 -4.64 5.11 -1.34
C LEU A 47 -3.46 4.94 -2.29
N PRO A 48 -3.62 4.38 -3.52
CA PRO A 48 -2.48 4.24 -4.44
C PRO A 48 -1.82 5.58 -4.77
N THR A 49 -2.64 6.62 -5.01
CA THR A 49 -2.19 7.97 -5.30
C THR A 49 -1.50 8.60 -4.10
N ALA A 50 -2.05 8.41 -2.90
CA ALA A 50 -1.45 8.93 -1.67
C ALA A 50 -0.07 8.32 -1.41
N ILE A 51 0.06 7.01 -1.58
CA ILE A 51 1.33 6.28 -1.43
C ILE A 51 2.35 6.72 -2.48
N ASN A 52 1.89 6.95 -3.73
CA ASN A 52 2.75 7.44 -4.79
C ASN A 52 3.26 8.86 -4.52
N ILE A 53 2.39 9.77 -4.06
CA ILE A 53 2.77 11.15 -3.66
C ILE A 53 3.78 11.13 -2.51
N ALA A 54 3.61 10.24 -1.54
CA ALA A 54 4.52 10.07 -0.41
C ALA A 54 5.92 9.56 -0.80
N GLY A 55 6.10 9.07 -2.03
CA GLY A 55 7.40 8.69 -2.57
C GLY A 55 7.77 7.21 -2.43
N ALA A 56 6.84 6.32 -2.07
CA ALA A 56 7.13 4.89 -1.98
C ALA A 56 7.56 4.33 -3.34
N LYS A 57 8.75 3.70 -3.41
CA LYS A 57 9.33 3.22 -4.68
C LYS A 57 8.51 2.09 -5.30
N ARG A 58 7.96 1.21 -4.47
CA ARG A 58 7.14 0.06 -4.87
C ARG A 58 6.03 -0.13 -3.86
N SER A 59 4.86 -0.57 -4.33
CA SER A 59 3.75 -0.94 -3.46
C SER A 59 3.12 -2.26 -3.89
N LEU A 60 2.78 -3.10 -2.92
CA LEU A 60 2.00 -4.32 -3.08
C LEU A 60 0.63 -4.09 -2.44
N LEU A 61 -0.41 -4.10 -3.28
CA LEU A 61 -1.79 -3.73 -2.94
C LEU A 61 -2.76 -4.77 -3.53
N THR A 62 -4.03 -4.73 -3.13
CA THR A 62 -5.07 -5.67 -3.58
C THR A 62 -6.18 -4.96 -4.36
N LEU A 63 -6.58 -5.50 -5.51
CA LEU A 63 -7.60 -4.88 -6.38
C LEU A 63 -9.04 -5.30 -6.04
N TRP A 64 -9.21 -6.48 -5.46
CA TRP A 64 -10.50 -7.09 -5.12
C TRP A 64 -10.43 -7.71 -3.72
N PRO A 65 -11.57 -8.12 -3.14
CA PRO A 65 -11.59 -8.85 -1.88
C PRO A 65 -10.79 -10.15 -1.96
N VAL A 66 -9.95 -10.40 -0.96
CA VAL A 66 -9.08 -11.57 -0.87
C VAL A 66 -9.51 -12.47 0.29
N ASP A 67 -9.28 -13.78 0.17
CA ASP A 67 -9.55 -14.75 1.23
C ASP A 67 -8.46 -14.74 2.30
N ASP A 68 -8.83 -14.74 3.57
CA ASP A 68 -7.90 -14.61 4.70
C ASP A 68 -6.84 -15.73 4.72
N ALA A 69 -7.24 -16.98 4.51
CA ALA A 69 -6.32 -18.12 4.55
C ALA A 69 -5.37 -18.11 3.34
N GLY A 70 -5.90 -17.81 2.16
CA GLY A 70 -5.12 -17.62 0.95
C GLY A 70 -4.11 -16.48 1.07
N THR A 71 -4.52 -15.33 1.62
CA THR A 71 -3.64 -14.18 1.86
C THR A 71 -2.57 -14.50 2.90
N ALA A 72 -2.90 -15.19 3.99
CA ALA A 72 -1.90 -15.60 4.98
C ALA A 72 -0.83 -16.52 4.37
N ALA A 73 -1.24 -17.51 3.57
CA ALA A 73 -0.33 -18.39 2.87
C ALA A 73 0.56 -17.64 1.86
N PHE A 74 -0.05 -16.75 1.07
CA PHE A 74 0.66 -15.90 0.12
C PHE A 74 1.69 -15.01 0.82
N MET A 75 1.30 -14.28 1.87
CA MET A 75 2.19 -13.35 2.58
C MET A 75 3.36 -14.08 3.23
N THR A 76 3.12 -15.26 3.80
CA THR A 76 4.18 -16.13 4.34
C THR A 76 5.21 -16.49 3.26
N GLY A 77 4.74 -16.93 2.09
CA GLY A 77 5.62 -17.27 0.97
C GLY A 77 6.32 -16.06 0.34
N PHE A 78 5.61 -14.93 0.23
CA PHE A 78 6.12 -13.68 -0.32
C PHE A 78 7.27 -13.14 0.55
N TYR A 79 7.05 -12.98 1.85
CA TYR A 79 8.09 -12.50 2.76
C TYR A 79 9.22 -13.50 2.92
N GLY A 80 8.96 -14.82 2.86
CA GLY A 80 10.00 -15.84 2.85
C GLY A 80 10.95 -15.68 1.66
N GLN A 81 10.40 -15.46 0.46
CA GLN A 81 11.20 -15.20 -0.75
C GLN A 81 11.94 -13.87 -0.66
N LEU A 82 11.27 -12.80 -0.21
CA LEU A 82 11.87 -11.48 -0.04
C LEU A 82 13.06 -11.52 0.93
N ALA A 83 12.93 -12.21 2.06
CA ALA A 83 14.00 -12.39 3.04
C ALA A 83 15.17 -13.23 2.49
N SER A 84 14.91 -14.15 1.55
CA SER A 84 15.95 -14.90 0.86
C SER A 84 16.71 -14.10 -0.22
N GLY A 85 16.36 -12.82 -0.41
CA GLY A 85 16.97 -11.95 -1.43
C GLY A 85 16.49 -12.24 -2.85
N GLN A 86 15.41 -13.00 -3.03
CA GLN A 86 14.83 -13.21 -4.35
C GLN A 86 14.16 -11.93 -4.83
N THR A 87 14.71 -11.36 -5.90
CA THR A 87 14.14 -10.21 -6.60
C THR A 87 13.54 -10.68 -7.93
N TYR A 88 12.53 -9.96 -8.42
CA TYR A 88 12.14 -10.11 -9.82
C TYR A 88 13.32 -9.68 -10.71
N SER A 89 13.73 -10.54 -11.63
CA SER A 89 14.81 -10.26 -12.60
C SER A 89 14.35 -9.27 -13.67
#